data_AF-A0A5E4WI67-F1
#
_entry.id   AF-A0A5E4WI67-F1
#
_cell.length_a   1.000
_cell.length_b   1.000
_cell.length_c   1.000
_cell.angle_alpha   90.00
_cell.angle_beta   90.00
_cell.angle_gamma   90.00
#
_symmetry.space_group_name_H-M   'P 1'
#
loop_
_entity.id
_entity.type
_entity.pdbx_description
1 polymer ?
#
loop_
_entity_poly.entity_id
_entity_poly.type
_entity_poly.pdbx_seq_one_letter_code
_entity_poly.pdbx_strand_id
1 'polypeptide(L)'
;MLPSTDVFLHFADAERVHIDCRHDSTVFDAAKHAGVSLAHDCLNGSCGTCHGALLSGAVRYGVHEDALSLPRFVDKPVLPCQAKPASARVEIALPYSRASVFPKKKRTVRVASCRRVSESVWDIRCVSEGLRMFSFLPGQYVRVSPRGKGFTRAYSPYTVPGASEVGFLVREVQSGAMSGYLAGSCVESDVWDVEGPFGVFYQRSVQAPSLYIAGGTGLAPILSMLTSQIGLGNGHWPRKVVFGVSRAEDLFFVDELRQLGERLGNTSVIVTCVAESVNPGVRRGGVMEMLDEDDFIRLGEFGPVYLCGPPGMIRSAREAALAHGVASQNLLFEEFTAS
;
A
#
# COMPACT_ATOMS: atom_id res chain seq x y z
N MET A 1 -13.42 -37.90 -13.21
CA MET A 1 -12.65 -36.68 -12.93
C MET A 1 -13.45 -35.52 -13.46
N LEU A 2 -13.79 -34.53 -12.63
CA LEU A 2 -14.38 -33.29 -13.15
C LEU A 2 -13.34 -32.62 -14.07
N PRO A 3 -13.75 -32.03 -15.21
CA PRO A 3 -12.83 -31.37 -16.12
C PRO A 3 -12.11 -30.20 -15.43
N SER A 4 -10.91 -29.86 -15.89
CA SER A 4 -10.25 -28.61 -15.51
C SER A 4 -10.98 -27.42 -16.12
N THR A 5 -11.02 -26.30 -15.41
CA THR A 5 -11.50 -25.01 -15.92
C THR A 5 -10.34 -24.22 -16.51
N ASP A 6 -10.56 -23.61 -17.67
CA ASP A 6 -9.67 -22.61 -18.24
C ASP A 6 -9.74 -21.30 -17.45
N VAL A 7 -8.63 -20.87 -16.85
CA VAL A 7 -8.54 -19.58 -16.16
C VAL A 7 -7.55 -18.67 -16.88
N PHE A 8 -8.00 -17.46 -17.24
CA PHE A 8 -7.16 -16.42 -17.82
C PHE A 8 -6.94 -15.29 -16.82
N LEU A 9 -5.67 -14.99 -16.57
CA LEU A 9 -5.23 -13.92 -15.69
C LEU A 9 -4.71 -12.77 -16.54
N HIS A 10 -5.32 -11.59 -16.39
CA HIS A 10 -5.00 -10.38 -17.12
C HIS A 10 -4.29 -9.41 -16.16
N PHE A 11 -3.01 -9.16 -16.37
CA PHE A 11 -2.21 -8.28 -15.52
C PHE A 11 -2.27 -6.82 -16.01
N ALA A 12 -1.91 -5.88 -15.15
CA ALA A 12 -2.01 -4.45 -15.43
C ALA A 12 -1.04 -3.96 -16.52
N ASP A 13 -0.01 -4.75 -16.86
CA ASP A 13 0.95 -4.52 -17.94
C ASP A 13 0.48 -5.14 -19.29
N ALA A 14 -0.81 -5.45 -19.41
CA ALA A 14 -1.44 -6.12 -20.55
C ALA A 14 -0.95 -7.56 -20.81
N GLU A 15 -0.15 -8.13 -19.91
CA GLU A 15 0.21 -9.52 -19.99
C GLU A 15 -1.00 -10.41 -19.67
N ARG A 16 -1.16 -11.49 -20.44
CA ARG A 16 -2.21 -12.49 -20.24
C ARG A 16 -1.59 -13.86 -20.03
N VAL A 17 -2.01 -14.54 -18.98
CA VAL A 17 -1.56 -15.91 -18.67
C VAL A 17 -2.76 -16.84 -18.60
N HIS A 18 -2.64 -18.01 -19.23
CA HIS A 18 -3.60 -19.10 -19.14
C HIS A 18 -3.09 -20.16 -18.18
N ILE A 19 -3.97 -20.63 -17.29
CA ILE A 19 -3.71 -21.73 -16.38
C ILE A 19 -4.90 -22.70 -16.37
N ASP A 20 -4.61 -23.98 -16.21
CA ASP A 20 -5.62 -25.02 -15.95
C ASP A 20 -5.89 -25.09 -14.44
N CYS A 21 -7.15 -24.89 -14.04
CA CYS A 21 -7.54 -24.91 -12.63
C CYS A 21 -8.57 -26.01 -12.37
N ARG A 22 -8.26 -26.93 -11.46
CA ARG A 22 -9.23 -27.93 -11.00
C ARG A 22 -10.30 -27.28 -10.14
N HIS A 23 -11.53 -27.80 -10.20
CA HIS A 23 -12.66 -27.27 -9.43
C HIS A 23 -12.48 -27.31 -7.90
N ASP A 24 -11.61 -28.16 -7.37
CA ASP A 24 -11.29 -28.28 -5.94
C ASP A 24 -10.10 -27.41 -5.50
N SER A 25 -9.28 -26.95 -6.45
CA SER A 25 -8.14 -26.04 -6.23
C SER A 25 -8.56 -24.58 -6.25
N THR A 26 -7.81 -23.75 -5.53
CA THR A 26 -7.94 -22.30 -5.66
C THR A 26 -7.23 -21.82 -6.93
N VAL A 27 -7.66 -20.68 -7.47
CA VAL A 27 -6.98 -20.02 -8.61
C VAL A 27 -5.50 -19.75 -8.25
N PHE A 28 -5.21 -19.39 -7.00
CA PHE A 28 -3.85 -19.18 -6.53
C PHE A 28 -3.00 -20.45 -6.57
N ASP A 29 -3.52 -21.58 -6.09
CA ASP A 29 -2.77 -22.83 -6.10
C ASP A 29 -2.51 -23.30 -7.52
N ALA A 30 -3.50 -23.19 -8.42
CA ALA A 30 -3.32 -23.51 -9.83
C ALA A 30 -2.25 -22.61 -10.49
N ALA A 31 -2.30 -21.30 -10.23
CA ALA A 31 -1.30 -20.35 -10.73
C ALA A 31 0.11 -20.71 -10.24
N LYS A 32 0.25 -21.02 -8.95
CA LYS A 32 1.52 -21.44 -8.35
C LYS A 32 2.07 -22.72 -8.99
N HIS A 33 1.23 -23.73 -9.21
CA HIS A 33 1.66 -24.97 -9.88
C HIS A 33 2.11 -24.73 -11.33
N ALA A 34 1.50 -23.77 -12.02
CA ALA A 34 1.89 -23.33 -13.35
C ALA A 34 3.12 -22.39 -13.38
N GLY A 35 3.77 -22.12 -12.22
CA GLY A 35 4.91 -21.21 -12.14
C GLY A 35 4.55 -19.72 -12.21
N VAL A 36 3.28 -19.36 -12.02
CA VAL A 36 2.76 -18.00 -12.07
C VAL A 36 2.67 -17.45 -10.64
N SER A 37 3.48 -16.45 -10.33
CA SER A 37 3.46 -15.80 -9.01
C SER A 37 2.36 -14.74 -8.96
N LEU A 38 1.42 -14.92 -8.04
CA LEU A 38 0.39 -13.93 -7.72
C LEU A 38 0.73 -13.19 -6.43
N ALA A 39 0.35 -11.92 -6.35
CA ALA A 39 0.45 -11.15 -5.11
C ALA A 39 -0.42 -11.82 -4.03
N HIS A 40 0.12 -12.04 -2.84
CA HIS A 40 -0.59 -12.67 -1.73
C HIS A 40 0.12 -12.39 -0.41
N ASP A 41 -0.63 -12.46 0.70
CA ASP A 41 -0.09 -12.30 2.05
C ASP A 41 -0.60 -13.38 3.04
N CYS A 42 -1.90 -13.36 3.38
CA CYS A 42 -2.49 -14.27 4.37
C CYS A 42 -2.88 -15.67 3.85
N LEU A 43 -3.17 -15.80 2.55
CA LEU A 43 -3.76 -16.99 1.90
C LEU A 43 -5.08 -17.51 2.49
N ASN A 44 -5.73 -16.79 3.40
CA ASN A 44 -6.99 -17.18 4.03
C ASN A 44 -8.15 -16.20 3.73
N GLY A 45 -7.91 -15.18 2.90
CA GLY A 45 -8.91 -14.20 2.51
C GLY A 45 -9.03 -12.96 3.41
N SER A 46 -8.22 -12.82 4.47
CA SER A 46 -8.35 -11.70 5.42
C SER A 46 -7.57 -10.43 5.06
N CYS A 47 -6.58 -10.52 4.17
CA CYS A 47 -5.68 -9.39 3.85
C CYS A 47 -6.08 -8.57 2.62
N GLY A 48 -6.91 -9.11 1.73
CA GLY A 48 -7.24 -8.47 0.43
C GLY A 48 -6.08 -8.34 -0.59
N THR A 49 -4.83 -8.63 -0.25
CA THR A 49 -3.66 -8.39 -1.15
C THR A 49 -3.74 -9.11 -2.50
N CYS A 50 -4.36 -10.29 -2.57
CA CYS A 50 -4.45 -11.03 -3.83
C CYS A 50 -5.53 -10.55 -4.78
N HIS A 51 -6.32 -9.54 -4.40
CA HIS A 51 -7.55 -9.20 -5.10
C HIS A 51 -7.38 -8.96 -6.61
N GLY A 52 -8.47 -9.24 -7.31
CA GLY A 52 -8.68 -8.88 -8.71
C GLY A 52 -10.15 -8.58 -8.98
N ALA A 53 -10.47 -8.33 -10.25
CA ALA A 53 -11.83 -8.16 -10.76
C ALA A 53 -12.20 -9.33 -11.66
N LEU A 54 -13.37 -9.92 -11.45
CA LEU A 54 -13.88 -10.98 -12.30
C LEU A 54 -14.48 -10.38 -13.59
N LEU A 55 -13.81 -10.57 -14.72
CA LEU A 55 -14.24 -10.07 -16.02
C LEU A 55 -15.35 -10.96 -16.62
N SER A 56 -15.19 -12.29 -16.52
CA SER A 56 -16.19 -13.24 -16.98
C SER A 56 -16.06 -14.60 -16.27
N GLY A 57 -17.13 -15.40 -16.34
CA GLY A 57 -17.23 -16.69 -15.65
C GLY A 57 -17.79 -16.55 -14.23
N ALA A 58 -17.63 -17.60 -13.43
CA ALA A 58 -18.08 -17.66 -12.05
C ALA A 58 -17.03 -18.32 -11.16
N VAL A 59 -16.93 -17.84 -9.92
CA VAL A 59 -16.12 -18.44 -8.87
C VAL A 59 -16.99 -18.73 -7.66
N ARG A 60 -16.52 -19.64 -6.80
CA ARG A 60 -17.14 -19.95 -5.51
C ARG A 60 -16.08 -19.94 -4.42
N TYR A 61 -16.51 -19.68 -3.20
CA TYR A 61 -15.68 -19.73 -2.01
C TYR A 61 -16.08 -20.91 -1.12
N GLY A 62 -15.13 -21.39 -0.31
CA GLY A 62 -15.40 -22.43 0.71
C GLY A 62 -16.08 -21.87 1.97
N VAL A 63 -16.16 -20.54 2.09
CA VAL A 63 -16.76 -19.79 3.19
C VAL A 63 -17.72 -18.76 2.63
N HIS A 64 -18.57 -18.19 3.49
CA HIS A 64 -19.43 -17.07 3.11
C HIS A 64 -18.59 -15.84 2.74
N GLU A 65 -19.03 -15.07 1.76
CA GLU A 65 -18.30 -13.88 1.27
C GLU A 65 -18.08 -12.82 2.34
N ASP A 66 -19.00 -12.70 3.30
CA ASP A 66 -18.85 -11.76 4.44
C ASP A 66 -17.67 -12.09 5.37
N ALA A 67 -17.17 -13.34 5.33
CA ALA A 67 -15.96 -13.73 6.06
C ALA A 67 -14.67 -13.37 5.31
N LEU A 68 -14.78 -12.90 4.07
CA LEU A 68 -13.66 -12.54 3.22
C LEU A 68 -13.51 -11.02 3.14
N SER A 69 -12.27 -10.56 3.10
CA SER A 69 -11.94 -9.16 2.83
C SER A 69 -12.02 -8.87 1.33
N LEU A 70 -13.19 -9.13 0.74
CA LEU A 70 -13.48 -8.79 -0.64
C LEU A 70 -13.50 -7.26 -0.77
N PRO A 71 -12.70 -6.68 -1.68
CA PRO A 71 -12.70 -5.24 -1.86
C PRO A 71 -14.04 -4.78 -2.42
N ARG A 72 -14.85 -4.13 -1.57
CA ARG A 72 -16.21 -3.64 -1.90
C ARG A 72 -16.23 -2.60 -3.03
N PHE A 73 -15.06 -2.13 -3.43
CA PHE A 73 -14.84 -1.07 -4.40
C PHE A 73 -14.42 -1.56 -5.78
N VAL A 74 -14.07 -2.84 -5.92
CA VAL A 74 -13.78 -3.46 -7.21
C VAL A 74 -15.11 -4.00 -7.73
N ASP A 75 -15.43 -3.76 -9.00
CA ASP A 75 -16.59 -4.41 -9.61
C ASP A 75 -16.32 -5.93 -9.72
N LYS A 76 -17.27 -6.72 -9.22
CA LYS A 76 -17.15 -8.19 -9.10
C LYS A 76 -15.81 -8.63 -8.49
N PRO A 77 -15.54 -8.28 -7.22
CA PRO A 77 -14.25 -8.55 -6.60
C PRO A 77 -14.01 -10.06 -6.49
N VAL A 78 -12.75 -10.47 -6.69
CA VAL A 78 -12.34 -11.86 -6.50
C VAL A 78 -11.06 -11.94 -5.67
N LEU A 79 -10.97 -12.94 -4.79
CA LEU A 79 -9.74 -13.28 -4.07
C LEU A 79 -9.18 -14.61 -4.59
N PRO A 80 -8.23 -14.60 -5.55
CA PRO A 80 -7.61 -15.81 -6.10
C PRO A 80 -7.13 -16.84 -5.06
N CYS A 81 -6.71 -16.40 -3.86
CA CYS A 81 -6.28 -17.31 -2.78
C CYS A 81 -7.39 -18.16 -2.16
N GLN A 82 -8.65 -17.81 -2.38
CA GLN A 82 -9.82 -18.54 -1.87
C GLN A 82 -10.80 -18.93 -2.99
N ALA A 83 -10.74 -18.26 -4.14
CA ALA A 83 -11.64 -18.47 -5.26
C ALA A 83 -11.37 -19.81 -5.95
N LYS A 84 -12.41 -20.63 -6.09
CA LYS A 84 -12.41 -21.86 -6.89
C LYS A 84 -13.28 -21.65 -8.13
N PRO A 85 -12.87 -22.09 -9.33
CA PRO A 85 -13.66 -21.90 -10.54
C PRO A 85 -14.99 -22.66 -10.48
N ALA A 86 -16.07 -22.00 -10.89
CA ALA A 86 -17.43 -22.52 -10.93
C ALA A 86 -18.06 -22.51 -12.35
N SER A 87 -17.27 -22.17 -13.37
CA SER A 87 -17.65 -22.22 -14.80
C SER A 87 -16.55 -22.90 -15.61
N ALA A 88 -16.82 -23.24 -16.88
CA ALA A 88 -15.84 -23.85 -17.78
C ALA A 88 -14.68 -22.91 -18.14
N ARG A 89 -14.92 -21.59 -18.12
CA ARG A 89 -13.93 -20.53 -18.34
C ARG A 89 -14.11 -19.42 -17.33
N VAL A 90 -13.01 -18.88 -16.82
CA VAL A 90 -12.96 -17.74 -15.88
C VAL A 90 -11.90 -16.75 -16.33
N GLU A 91 -12.21 -15.45 -16.32
CA GLU A 91 -11.26 -14.39 -16.64
C GLU A 91 -11.17 -13.39 -15.48
N ILE A 92 -9.95 -13.14 -15.01
CA ILE A 92 -9.68 -12.29 -13.84
C ILE A 92 -8.67 -11.21 -14.23
N ALA A 93 -9.02 -9.94 -14.01
CA ALA A 93 -8.10 -8.82 -14.08
C ALA A 93 -7.39 -8.63 -12.73
N LEU A 94 -6.07 -8.51 -12.75
CA LEU A 94 -5.21 -8.27 -11.61
C LEU A 94 -4.65 -6.84 -11.69
N PRO A 95 -4.70 -6.05 -10.61
CA PRO A 95 -4.36 -4.61 -10.63
C PRO A 95 -2.84 -4.35 -10.59
N TYR A 96 -2.02 -5.36 -10.88
CA TYR A 96 -0.57 -5.32 -10.79
C TYR A 96 0.07 -6.05 -11.98
N SER A 97 1.33 -5.73 -12.25
CA SER A 97 2.16 -6.42 -13.25
C SER A 97 2.79 -7.68 -12.67
N ARG A 98 3.09 -8.69 -13.49
CA ARG A 98 3.83 -9.87 -13.00
C ARG A 98 5.20 -9.51 -12.44
N ALA A 99 5.88 -8.55 -13.08
CA ALA A 99 7.18 -8.06 -12.67
C ALA A 99 7.19 -7.38 -11.28
N SER A 100 6.02 -6.97 -10.77
CA SER A 100 5.89 -6.39 -9.42
C SER A 100 5.83 -7.42 -8.29
N VAL A 101 5.63 -8.69 -8.62
CA VAL A 101 5.51 -9.77 -7.63
C VAL A 101 6.89 -10.33 -7.32
N PHE A 102 7.56 -9.72 -6.35
CA PHE A 102 8.89 -10.18 -5.94
C PHE A 102 8.85 -11.42 -5.04
N PRO A 103 9.87 -12.29 -5.14
CA PRO A 103 10.07 -13.37 -4.17
C PRO A 103 10.22 -12.80 -2.76
N LYS A 104 9.45 -13.35 -1.83
CA LYS A 104 9.50 -12.97 -0.42
C LYS A 104 10.81 -13.45 0.20
N LYS A 105 11.50 -12.56 0.91
CA LYS A 105 12.72 -12.88 1.66
C LYS A 105 12.57 -12.45 3.10
N LYS A 106 13.00 -13.31 4.01
CA LYS A 106 13.15 -12.98 5.42
C LYS A 106 14.57 -12.44 5.66
N ARG A 107 14.66 -11.33 6.37
CA ARG A 107 15.89 -10.63 6.73
C ARG A 107 15.89 -10.32 8.21
N THR A 108 17.08 -10.34 8.79
CA THR A 108 17.29 -9.90 10.16
C THR A 108 17.89 -8.50 10.12
N VAL A 109 17.29 -7.58 10.88
CA VAL A 109 17.72 -6.19 10.98
C VAL A 109 17.87 -5.83 12.46
N ARG A 110 18.69 -4.82 12.73
CA ARG A 110 18.85 -4.23 14.07
C ARG A 110 18.18 -2.87 14.09
N VAL A 111 17.46 -2.57 15.16
CA VAL A 111 16.92 -1.23 15.43
C VAL A 111 18.09 -0.29 15.64
N ALA A 112 18.24 0.68 14.74
CA ALA A 112 19.25 1.74 14.82
C ALA A 112 18.73 2.94 15.60
N SER A 113 17.43 3.26 15.49
CA SER A 113 16.78 4.25 16.34
C SER A 113 15.29 3.98 16.49
N CYS A 114 14.76 4.39 17.64
CA CYS A 114 13.34 4.31 17.98
C CYS A 114 12.93 5.62 18.65
N ARG A 115 12.19 6.48 17.95
CA ARG A 115 11.88 7.83 18.42
C ARG A 115 10.42 8.17 18.20
N ARG A 116 9.78 8.86 19.15
CA ARG A 116 8.50 9.52 18.91
C ARG A 116 8.72 10.76 18.05
N VAL A 117 7.94 10.89 16.98
CA VAL A 117 7.95 12.05 16.07
C VAL A 117 6.65 12.86 16.16
N SER A 118 5.65 12.35 16.88
CA SER A 118 4.43 13.05 17.30
C SER A 118 3.89 12.37 18.58
N GLU A 119 2.76 12.84 19.13
CA GLU A 119 2.14 12.21 20.30
C GLU A 119 1.70 10.76 20.04
N SER A 120 1.43 10.40 18.78
CA SER A 120 0.90 9.09 18.41
C SER A 120 1.71 8.36 17.34
N VAL A 121 2.89 8.85 16.94
CA VAL A 121 3.69 8.25 15.87
C VAL A 121 5.13 8.05 16.28
N TRP A 122 5.62 6.83 16.04
CA TRP A 122 7.01 6.44 16.20
C TRP A 122 7.70 6.36 14.84
N ASP A 123 8.90 6.93 14.72
CA ASP A 123 9.87 6.66 13.67
C ASP A 123 10.84 5.59 14.14
N ILE A 124 10.83 4.45 13.44
CA ILE A 124 11.73 3.35 13.70
C ILE A 124 12.66 3.15 12.52
N ARG A 125 13.95 3.25 12.79
CA ARG A 125 15.00 2.98 11.80
C ARG A 125 15.69 1.67 12.09
N CYS A 126 15.87 0.85 11.06
CA CYS A 126 16.57 -0.42 11.16
C CYS A 126 17.65 -0.55 10.09
N VAL A 127 18.76 -1.17 10.46
CA VAL A 127 19.89 -1.48 9.57
C VAL A 127 20.08 -2.98 9.42
N SER A 128 20.55 -3.42 8.25
CA SER A 128 20.91 -4.82 7.98
C SER A 128 22.43 -4.98 8.06
N GLU A 129 22.91 -6.12 8.54
CA GLU A 129 24.34 -6.45 8.54
C GLU A 129 24.89 -6.73 7.11
N GLY A 130 24.02 -6.85 6.09
CA GLY A 130 24.41 -7.06 4.68
C GLY A 130 24.25 -5.82 3.78
N LEU A 131 24.90 -5.83 2.61
CA LEU A 131 25.02 -4.68 1.68
C LEU A 131 23.69 -4.08 1.17
N ARG A 132 22.56 -4.81 1.21
CA ARG A 132 21.22 -4.32 0.84
C ARG A 132 20.15 -5.02 1.69
N MET A 133 19.22 -4.26 2.24
CA MET A 133 18.15 -4.83 3.08
C MET A 133 17.20 -5.75 2.30
N PHE A 134 16.42 -5.23 1.34
CA PHE A 134 15.50 -6.01 0.50
C PHE A 134 15.08 -5.21 -0.74
N SER A 135 14.73 -5.93 -1.81
CA SER A 135 14.15 -5.35 -3.03
C SER A 135 12.64 -5.22 -2.84
N PHE A 136 12.10 -4.01 -3.01
CA PHE A 136 10.67 -3.72 -2.98
C PHE A 136 10.38 -2.58 -3.95
N LEU A 137 9.11 -2.44 -4.34
CA LEU A 137 8.64 -1.26 -5.07
C LEU A 137 8.12 -0.21 -4.07
N PRO A 138 8.44 1.09 -4.24
CA PRO A 138 7.99 2.13 -3.34
C PRO A 138 6.47 2.11 -3.17
N GLY A 139 6.00 1.96 -1.93
CA GLY A 139 4.58 1.78 -1.59
C GLY A 139 4.23 0.42 -1.01
N GLN A 140 4.99 -0.63 -1.35
CA GLN A 140 4.82 -1.97 -0.78
C GLN A 140 5.05 -1.99 0.72
N TYR A 141 4.62 -3.07 1.38
CA TYR A 141 4.84 -3.28 2.81
C TYR A 141 5.65 -4.53 3.10
N VAL A 142 6.12 -4.62 4.34
CA VAL A 142 6.81 -5.79 4.89
C VAL A 142 6.16 -6.19 6.21
N ARG A 143 6.30 -7.46 6.56
CA ARG A 143 5.95 -7.99 7.88
C ARG A 143 7.13 -7.84 8.81
N VAL A 144 6.92 -7.19 9.94
CA VAL A 144 7.93 -6.90 10.96
C VAL A 144 7.61 -7.69 12.22
N SER A 145 8.59 -8.43 12.72
CA SER A 145 8.49 -9.26 13.93
C SER A 145 9.66 -8.98 14.86
N PRO A 146 9.47 -8.19 15.94
CA PRO A 146 10.47 -8.07 16.99
C PRO A 146 10.74 -9.44 17.63
N ARG A 147 12.01 -9.89 17.64
CA ARG A 147 12.33 -11.24 18.09
C ARG A 147 11.95 -11.45 19.55
N GLY A 148 11.40 -12.63 19.84
CA GLY A 148 10.97 -13.01 21.20
C GLY A 148 9.68 -12.34 21.68
N LYS A 149 9.04 -11.47 20.89
CA LYS A 149 7.79 -10.81 21.31
C LYS A 149 6.50 -11.52 20.87
N GLY A 150 6.61 -12.51 19.97
CA GLY A 150 5.48 -13.37 19.60
C GLY A 150 4.39 -12.71 18.75
N PHE A 151 4.66 -11.55 18.16
CA PHE A 151 3.73 -10.88 17.25
C PHE A 151 4.43 -10.39 15.97
N THR A 152 3.63 -10.20 14.93
CA THR A 152 4.05 -9.67 13.62
C THR A 152 3.08 -8.59 13.18
N ARG A 153 3.58 -7.53 12.54
CA ARG A 153 2.77 -6.43 11.99
C ARG A 153 3.22 -6.02 10.60
N ALA A 154 2.28 -5.57 9.78
CA ALA A 154 2.57 -5.02 8.47
C ALA A 154 2.94 -3.54 8.58
N TYR A 155 4.07 -3.14 8.01
CA TYR A 155 4.47 -1.74 7.90
C TYR A 155 5.05 -1.45 6.51
N SER A 156 4.64 -0.33 5.93
CA SER A 156 5.24 0.21 4.71
C SER A 156 6.54 0.93 5.05
N PRO A 157 7.67 0.57 4.42
CA PRO A 157 8.87 1.38 4.43
C PRO A 157 8.58 2.79 3.91
N TYR A 158 9.12 3.82 4.57
CA TYR A 158 9.13 5.18 4.01
C TYR A 158 10.46 5.55 3.35
N THR A 159 11.49 4.72 3.52
CA THR A 159 12.76 4.85 2.81
C THR A 159 12.68 4.28 1.38
N VAL A 160 13.72 4.51 0.58
CA VAL A 160 13.79 4.06 -0.81
C VAL A 160 14.32 2.61 -0.93
N PRO A 161 13.93 1.88 -1.99
CA PRO A 161 14.48 0.55 -2.27
C PRO A 161 16.00 0.54 -2.35
N GLY A 162 16.63 -0.44 -1.70
CA GLY A 162 18.08 -0.62 -1.75
C GLY A 162 18.89 0.33 -0.86
N ALA A 163 18.25 1.20 -0.07
CA ALA A 163 18.93 1.98 0.96
C ALA A 163 19.61 1.07 2.01
N SER A 164 20.62 1.62 2.70
CA SER A 164 21.32 0.94 3.80
C SER A 164 20.46 0.78 5.07
N GLU A 165 19.38 1.57 5.16
CA GLU A 165 18.47 1.63 6.31
C GLU A 165 17.00 1.60 5.86
N VAL A 166 16.13 0.95 6.65
CA VAL A 166 14.68 0.99 6.51
C VAL A 166 14.07 1.82 7.62
N GLY A 167 13.23 2.76 7.23
CA GLY A 167 12.40 3.51 8.16
C GLY A 167 10.95 3.05 8.12
N PHE A 168 10.31 2.99 9.28
CA PHE A 168 8.88 2.73 9.45
C PHE A 168 8.24 3.82 10.29
N LEU A 169 7.04 4.25 9.91
CA LEU A 169 6.21 5.13 10.72
C LEU A 169 5.08 4.32 11.35
N VAL A 170 5.14 4.17 12.67
CA VAL A 170 4.25 3.29 13.42
C VAL A 170 3.31 4.14 14.25
N ARG A 171 2.00 4.05 13.95
CA ARG A 171 0.97 4.70 14.75
C ARG A 171 0.76 3.93 16.06
N GLU A 172 0.65 4.66 17.14
CA GLU A 172 0.28 4.15 18.44
C GLU A 172 -1.22 3.80 18.46
N VAL A 173 -1.52 2.55 18.81
CA VAL A 173 -2.88 2.03 18.93
C VAL A 173 -3.06 1.56 20.37
N GLN A 174 -4.17 1.96 20.99
CA GLN A 174 -4.50 1.58 22.36
C GLN A 174 -4.49 0.05 22.50
N SER A 175 -3.76 -0.45 23.50
CA SER A 175 -3.61 -1.89 23.77
C SER A 175 -2.97 -2.69 22.62
N GLY A 176 -2.32 -2.03 21.65
CA GLY A 176 -1.63 -2.68 20.56
C GLY A 176 -0.30 -3.31 21.00
N ALA A 177 -0.02 -4.54 20.56
CA ALA A 177 1.21 -5.26 20.95
C ALA A 177 2.50 -4.53 20.52
N MET A 178 2.55 -4.03 19.28
CA MET A 178 3.67 -3.20 18.82
C MET A 178 3.75 -1.89 19.60
N SER A 179 2.61 -1.24 19.84
CA SER A 179 2.55 0.02 20.59
C SER A 179 3.09 -0.12 22.02
N GLY A 180 2.69 -1.17 22.74
CA GLY A 180 3.23 -1.48 24.07
C GLY A 180 4.72 -1.83 24.04
N TYR A 181 5.17 -2.57 23.02
CA TYR A 181 6.59 -2.86 22.84
C TYR A 181 7.41 -1.59 22.62
N LEU A 182 6.98 -0.70 21.71
CA LEU A 182 7.66 0.56 21.41
C LEU A 182 7.70 1.51 22.60
N ALA A 183 6.59 1.66 23.32
CA ALA A 183 6.50 2.57 24.46
C ALA A 183 7.30 2.11 25.69
N GLY A 184 7.46 0.79 25.90
CA GLY A 184 8.01 0.27 27.15
C GLY A 184 9.31 -0.52 27.05
N SER A 185 9.67 -1.06 25.89
CA SER A 185 10.74 -2.06 25.81
C SER A 185 11.56 -2.11 24.52
N CYS A 186 11.24 -1.29 23.53
CA CYS A 186 12.03 -1.18 22.31
C CYS A 186 13.29 -0.37 22.61
N VAL A 187 14.45 -0.96 22.35
CA VAL A 187 15.75 -0.30 22.52
C VAL A 187 16.58 -0.42 21.25
N GLU A 188 17.54 0.49 21.09
CA GLU A 188 18.54 0.37 20.03
C GLU A 188 19.26 -0.98 20.15
N SER A 189 19.67 -1.52 19.01
CA SER A 189 20.22 -2.87 18.83
C SER A 189 19.23 -4.03 18.96
N ASP A 190 17.95 -3.79 19.29
CA ASP A 190 16.93 -4.82 19.24
C ASP A 190 16.89 -5.48 17.86
N VAL A 191 16.68 -6.79 17.84
CA VAL A 191 16.73 -7.58 16.60
C VAL A 191 15.33 -7.85 16.10
N TRP A 192 15.04 -7.44 14.88
CA TRP A 192 13.77 -7.67 14.21
C TRP A 192 13.96 -8.62 13.02
N ASP A 193 12.97 -9.46 12.80
CA ASP A 193 12.81 -10.18 11.54
C ASP A 193 11.85 -9.41 10.62
N VAL A 194 12.29 -9.12 9.41
CA VAL A 194 11.52 -8.43 8.37
C VAL A 194 11.32 -9.37 7.19
N GLU A 195 10.08 -9.59 6.78
CA GLU A 195 9.72 -10.43 5.65
C GLU A 195 8.98 -9.62 4.59
N GLY A 196 9.29 -9.84 3.32
CA GLY A 196 8.53 -9.26 2.21
C GLY A 196 9.32 -9.22 0.90
N PRO A 197 8.88 -8.39 -0.06
CA PRO A 197 7.77 -7.44 0.06
C PRO A 197 6.39 -8.05 -0.18
N PHE A 198 5.37 -7.31 0.23
CA PHE A 198 3.96 -7.60 0.04
C PHE A 198 3.23 -6.35 -0.47
N GLY A 199 1.99 -6.53 -0.93
CA GLY A 199 1.14 -5.44 -1.38
C GLY A 199 1.26 -5.12 -2.87
N VAL A 200 0.17 -4.58 -3.40
CA VAL A 200 0.00 -4.19 -4.81
C VAL A 200 -0.13 -2.68 -4.98
N PHE A 201 -0.18 -1.95 -3.85
CA PHE A 201 -0.01 -0.51 -3.77
C PHE A 201 1.47 -0.16 -3.95
N TYR A 202 1.85 0.32 -5.12
CA TYR A 202 3.22 0.73 -5.42
C TYR A 202 3.26 1.79 -6.51
N GLN A 203 4.35 2.53 -6.60
CA GLN A 203 4.55 3.56 -7.61
C GLN A 203 4.43 2.99 -9.04
N ARG A 204 3.47 3.49 -9.81
CA ARG A 204 3.31 3.21 -11.25
C ARG A 204 4.17 4.21 -12.04
N SER A 205 3.64 4.76 -13.13
CA SER A 205 4.37 5.73 -13.95
C SER A 205 4.76 6.97 -13.15
N VAL A 206 5.99 7.41 -13.38
CA VAL A 206 6.55 8.67 -12.85
C VAL A 206 6.67 9.74 -13.94
N GLN A 207 6.18 9.44 -15.14
CA GLN A 207 6.22 10.28 -16.33
C GLN A 207 4.81 10.81 -16.65
N ALA A 208 4.08 11.23 -15.63
CA ALA A 208 2.73 11.75 -15.73
C ALA A 208 2.44 12.66 -14.53
N PRO A 209 1.43 13.54 -14.63
CA PRO A 209 0.82 14.17 -13.47
C PRO A 209 0.45 13.15 -12.39
N SER A 210 0.55 13.51 -11.10
CA SER A 210 0.14 12.59 -10.03
C SER A 210 -0.39 13.29 -8.79
N LEU A 211 -1.35 12.63 -8.14
CA LEU A 211 -1.98 13.09 -6.90
C LEU A 211 -1.72 12.08 -5.78
N TYR A 212 -1.24 12.56 -4.64
CA TYR A 212 -0.94 11.75 -3.46
C TYR A 212 -1.75 12.26 -2.27
N ILE A 213 -2.54 11.39 -1.65
CA ILE A 213 -3.41 11.73 -0.52
C ILE A 213 -3.07 10.78 0.63
N ALA A 214 -2.54 11.34 1.72
CA ALA A 214 -2.05 10.61 2.87
C ALA A 214 -2.81 10.99 4.15
N GLY A 215 -3.24 9.99 4.92
CA GLY A 215 -3.83 10.17 6.25
C GLY A 215 -2.98 9.54 7.33
N GLY A 216 -2.51 10.34 8.30
CA GLY A 216 -1.65 9.86 9.39
C GLY A 216 -0.42 9.11 8.86
N THR A 217 -0.12 7.93 9.41
CA THR A 217 1.03 7.11 8.97
C THR A 217 0.90 6.54 7.56
N GLY A 218 -0.23 6.73 6.87
CA GLY A 218 -0.33 6.54 5.43
C GLY A 218 0.65 7.42 4.62
N LEU A 219 1.27 8.41 5.26
CA LEU A 219 2.38 9.18 4.69
C LEU A 219 3.62 8.32 4.41
N ALA A 220 3.86 7.22 5.14
CA ALA A 220 5.05 6.37 4.97
C ALA A 220 5.26 5.87 3.53
N PRO A 221 4.33 5.11 2.91
CA PRO A 221 4.52 4.66 1.54
C PRO A 221 4.63 5.83 0.54
N ILE A 222 3.93 6.94 0.79
CA ILE A 222 3.99 8.14 -0.06
C ILE A 222 5.37 8.79 -0.02
N LEU A 223 6.03 8.86 1.14
CA LEU A 223 7.41 9.32 1.26
C LEU A 223 8.39 8.43 0.49
N SER A 224 8.20 7.11 0.55
CA SER A 224 9.02 6.16 -0.23
C SER A 224 8.86 6.40 -1.73
N MET A 225 7.62 6.55 -2.20
CA MET A 225 7.28 6.87 -3.59
C MET A 225 7.97 8.16 -4.05
N LEU A 226 7.68 9.27 -3.37
CA LEU A 226 8.18 10.59 -3.71
C LEU A 226 9.71 10.65 -3.66
N THR A 227 10.34 10.12 -2.61
CA THR A 227 11.81 10.13 -2.49
C THR A 227 12.48 9.30 -3.59
N SER A 228 11.87 8.20 -4.02
CA SER A 228 12.39 7.36 -5.11
C SER A 228 12.34 8.04 -6.48
N GLN A 229 11.65 9.17 -6.62
CA GLN A 229 11.57 9.94 -7.88
C GLN A 229 12.73 10.92 -8.05
N ILE A 230 13.47 11.22 -6.98
CA ILE A 230 14.58 12.18 -7.03
C ILE A 230 15.65 11.67 -8.01
N GLY A 231 16.06 12.54 -8.94
CA GLY A 231 17.09 12.23 -9.94
C GLY A 231 16.60 11.44 -11.16
N LEU A 232 15.30 11.13 -11.27
CA LEU A 232 14.74 10.42 -12.44
C LEU A 232 14.46 11.33 -13.65
N GLY A 233 14.81 12.62 -13.59
CA GLY A 233 14.59 13.57 -14.70
C GLY A 233 13.11 13.92 -14.94
N ASN A 234 12.23 13.69 -13.96
CA ASN A 234 10.78 13.84 -14.09
C ASN A 234 10.21 15.08 -13.37
N GLY A 235 11.07 16.01 -12.93
CA GLY A 235 10.65 17.17 -12.12
C GLY A 235 9.74 18.19 -12.82
N HIS A 236 9.55 18.06 -14.13
CA HIS A 236 8.62 18.89 -14.90
C HIS A 236 7.15 18.42 -14.78
N TRP A 237 6.91 17.15 -14.47
CA TRP A 237 5.54 16.63 -14.28
C TRP A 237 4.93 17.19 -13.00
N PRO A 238 3.68 17.70 -13.04
CA PRO A 238 3.04 18.27 -11.87
C PRO A 238 2.68 17.20 -10.85
N ARG A 239 2.89 17.52 -9.57
CA ARG A 239 2.49 16.67 -8.45
C ARG A 239 1.72 17.48 -7.43
N LYS A 240 0.70 16.87 -6.83
CA LYS A 240 0.06 17.41 -5.63
C LYS A 240 0.09 16.37 -4.53
N VAL A 241 0.52 16.79 -3.35
CA VAL A 241 0.58 15.96 -2.15
C VAL A 241 -0.29 16.62 -1.09
N VAL A 242 -1.29 15.89 -0.59
CA VAL A 242 -2.13 16.30 0.53
C VAL A 242 -1.91 15.34 1.69
N PHE A 243 -1.33 15.84 2.78
CA PHE A 243 -1.12 15.10 4.00
C PHE A 243 -2.04 15.64 5.11
N GLY A 244 -2.88 14.77 5.66
CA GLY A 244 -3.85 15.14 6.69
C GLY A 244 -3.75 14.32 7.97
N VAL A 245 -4.03 14.98 9.09
CA VAL A 245 -4.22 14.35 10.40
C VAL A 245 -5.49 14.88 11.07
N SER A 246 -5.96 14.20 12.12
CA SER A 246 -7.15 14.65 12.86
C SER A 246 -6.83 15.67 13.95
N ARG A 247 -5.68 15.53 14.61
CA ARG A 247 -5.24 16.38 15.74
C ARG A 247 -3.88 16.99 15.43
N ALA A 248 -3.65 18.22 15.89
CA ALA A 248 -2.40 18.94 15.61
C ALA A 248 -1.17 18.22 16.19
N GLU A 249 -1.34 17.55 17.33
CA GLU A 249 -0.30 16.76 17.99
C GLU A 249 0.08 15.47 17.26
N ASP A 250 -0.70 15.07 16.24
CA ASP A 250 -0.41 13.93 15.37
C ASP A 250 0.40 14.34 14.13
N LEU A 251 0.71 15.64 13.95
CA LEU A 251 1.56 16.12 12.86
C LEU A 251 3.01 15.66 13.07
N PHE A 252 3.62 15.15 12.00
CA PHE A 252 5.04 14.78 11.94
C PHE A 252 5.55 14.98 10.52
N PHE A 253 6.87 15.11 10.37
CA PHE A 253 7.57 15.25 9.08
C PHE A 253 7.04 16.34 8.14
N VAL A 254 6.46 17.41 8.69
CA VAL A 254 5.83 18.49 7.91
C VAL A 254 6.86 19.25 7.09
N ASP A 255 7.98 19.63 7.71
CA ASP A 255 9.02 20.39 7.04
C ASP A 255 9.81 19.51 6.08
N GLU A 256 10.07 18.25 6.45
CA GLU A 256 10.70 17.26 5.60
C GLU A 256 9.87 16.98 4.33
N LEU A 257 8.54 16.91 4.46
CA LEU A 257 7.65 16.73 3.31
C LEU A 257 7.66 17.96 2.39
N ARG A 258 7.69 19.18 2.94
CA ARG A 258 7.79 20.43 2.16
C ARG A 258 9.12 20.51 1.41
N GLN A 259 10.24 20.24 2.10
CA GLN A 259 11.58 20.19 1.50
C GLN A 259 11.67 19.11 0.42
N LEU A 260 11.02 17.96 0.61
CA LEU A 260 10.94 16.92 -0.41
C LEU A 260 10.19 17.43 -1.66
N GLY A 261 9.09 18.15 -1.47
CA GLY A 261 8.34 18.80 -2.56
C GLY A 261 9.21 19.78 -3.36
N GLU A 262 9.97 20.64 -2.68
CA GLU A 262 10.89 21.58 -3.33
C GLU A 262 11.95 20.86 -4.19
N ARG A 263 12.53 19.79 -3.66
CA ARG A 263 13.55 18.98 -4.36
C ARG A 263 13.02 18.24 -5.59
N LEU A 264 11.74 17.89 -5.60
CA LEU A 264 11.12 17.17 -6.71
C LEU A 264 10.77 18.08 -7.89
N GLY A 265 10.60 19.38 -7.66
CA GLY A 265 10.13 20.33 -8.67
C GLY A 265 8.66 20.11 -9.03
N ASN A 266 8.01 21.16 -9.54
CA ASN A 266 6.59 21.19 -9.93
C ASN A 266 5.66 20.42 -8.95
N THR A 267 5.89 20.56 -7.65
CA THR A 267 5.20 19.80 -6.60
C THR A 267 4.54 20.74 -5.62
N SER A 268 3.22 20.63 -5.48
CA SER A 268 2.43 21.33 -4.46
C SER A 268 2.25 20.43 -3.26
N VAL A 269 2.61 20.92 -2.06
CA VAL A 269 2.43 20.20 -0.79
C VAL A 269 1.44 20.95 0.08
N ILE A 270 0.35 20.27 0.45
CA ILE A 270 -0.66 20.77 1.38
C ILE A 270 -0.66 19.89 2.61
N VAL A 271 -0.48 20.52 3.77
CA VAL A 271 -0.63 19.85 5.07
C VAL A 271 -1.89 20.36 5.74
N THR A 272 -2.71 19.45 6.24
CA THR A 272 -4.00 19.77 6.84
C THR A 272 -4.27 19.06 8.15
N CYS A 273 -5.07 19.68 9.00
CA CYS A 273 -5.49 19.14 10.28
C CYS A 273 -6.97 19.47 10.50
N VAL A 274 -7.77 18.47 10.91
CA VAL A 274 -9.20 18.67 11.19
C VAL A 274 -9.38 19.60 12.40
N ALA A 275 -8.64 19.34 13.48
CA ALA A 275 -8.58 20.22 14.64
C ALA A 275 -7.80 21.52 14.33
N GLU A 276 -8.00 22.54 15.15
CA GLU A 276 -7.19 23.76 15.07
C GLU A 276 -5.71 23.46 15.35
N SER A 277 -4.82 24.06 14.56
CA SER A 277 -3.38 23.88 14.64
C SER A 277 -2.71 25.24 14.64
N VAL A 278 -1.79 25.46 15.59
CA VAL A 278 -0.94 26.65 15.64
C VAL A 278 0.27 26.56 14.71
N ASN A 279 0.52 25.38 14.12
CA ASN A 279 1.65 25.17 13.22
C ASN A 279 1.50 25.99 11.92
N PRO A 280 2.48 26.84 11.57
CA PRO A 280 2.42 27.66 10.37
C PRO A 280 2.23 26.84 9.09
N GLY A 281 1.33 27.32 8.23
CA GLY A 281 1.05 26.71 6.92
C GLY A 281 0.30 25.38 6.97
N VAL A 282 -0.26 25.00 8.12
CA VAL A 282 -1.22 23.89 8.23
C VAL A 282 -2.63 24.43 8.02
N ARG A 283 -3.36 23.85 7.06
CA ARG A 283 -4.74 24.24 6.75
C ARG A 283 -5.73 23.50 7.63
N ARG A 284 -6.75 24.20 8.13
CA ARG A 284 -7.85 23.57 8.87
C ARG A 284 -8.79 22.83 7.90
N GLY A 285 -9.15 21.60 8.23
CA GLY A 285 -10.07 20.76 7.44
C GLY A 285 -9.58 19.33 7.27
N GLY A 286 -10.40 18.49 6.63
CA GLY A 286 -9.98 17.17 6.15
C GLY A 286 -9.23 17.26 4.82
N VAL A 287 -8.55 16.16 4.43
CA VAL A 287 -7.82 16.10 3.14
C VAL A 287 -8.71 16.37 1.93
N MET A 288 -9.99 15.99 2.02
CA MET A 288 -10.96 16.17 0.93
C MET A 288 -11.31 17.64 0.68
N GLU A 289 -11.29 18.47 1.73
CA GLU A 289 -11.55 19.90 1.60
C GLU A 289 -10.38 20.65 0.92
N MET A 290 -9.21 20.00 0.80
CA MET A 290 -8.03 20.55 0.14
C MET A 290 -7.97 20.24 -1.36
N LEU A 291 -8.97 19.50 -1.85
CA LEU A 291 -9.06 19.00 -3.21
C LEU A 291 -10.29 19.58 -3.89
N ASP A 292 -10.12 20.05 -5.11
CA ASP A 292 -11.21 20.45 -5.99
C ASP A 292 -11.37 19.47 -7.16
N GLU A 293 -12.38 19.70 -7.99
CA GLU A 293 -12.63 18.89 -9.20
C GLU A 293 -11.44 18.96 -10.17
N ASP A 294 -10.79 20.12 -10.26
CA ASP A 294 -9.67 20.39 -11.16
C ASP A 294 -8.46 19.54 -10.78
N ASP A 295 -8.19 19.32 -9.49
CA ASP A 295 -7.13 18.44 -9.03
C ASP A 295 -7.33 17.00 -9.50
N PHE A 296 -8.55 16.47 -9.36
CA PHE A 296 -8.88 15.10 -9.76
C PHE A 296 -8.85 14.95 -11.29
N ILE A 297 -9.38 15.92 -12.02
CA ILE A 297 -9.37 15.93 -13.48
C ILE A 297 -7.92 16.07 -13.99
N ARG A 298 -7.23 17.17 -13.66
CA ARG A 298 -5.92 17.48 -14.25
C ARG A 298 -4.81 16.51 -13.86
N LEU A 299 -4.86 15.96 -12.65
CA LEU A 299 -3.81 15.04 -12.18
C LEU A 299 -4.21 13.58 -12.34
N GLY A 300 -5.49 13.25 -12.19
CA GLY A 300 -5.99 11.88 -12.23
C GLY A 300 -6.42 11.38 -13.62
N GLU A 301 -6.75 12.27 -14.56
CA GLU A 301 -7.03 11.88 -15.95
C GLU A 301 -5.76 11.36 -16.64
N PHE A 302 -4.65 12.07 -16.45
CA PHE A 302 -3.39 11.79 -17.15
C PHE A 302 -2.41 10.89 -16.37
N GLY A 303 -2.67 10.63 -15.08
CA GLY A 303 -1.76 9.82 -14.28
C GLY A 303 -2.35 9.31 -12.97
N PRO A 304 -1.51 8.70 -12.13
CA PRO A 304 -1.97 7.93 -10.97
C PRO A 304 -2.40 8.83 -9.79
N VAL A 305 -3.46 8.39 -9.12
CA VAL A 305 -3.95 8.91 -7.83
C VAL A 305 -3.65 7.88 -6.74
N TYR A 306 -2.79 8.22 -5.79
CA TYR A 306 -2.38 7.36 -4.68
C TYR A 306 -3.07 7.78 -3.39
N LEU A 307 -3.85 6.87 -2.78
CA LEU A 307 -4.53 7.10 -1.52
C LEU A 307 -3.98 6.14 -0.45
N CYS A 308 -3.48 6.64 0.68
CA CYS A 308 -3.03 5.75 1.76
C CYS A 308 -3.41 6.30 3.13
N GLY A 309 -4.06 5.49 3.96
CA GLY A 309 -4.49 5.91 5.29
C GLY A 309 -5.70 5.15 5.83
N PRO A 310 -6.49 5.78 6.73
CA PRO A 310 -7.64 5.13 7.35
C PRO A 310 -8.77 4.80 6.36
N PRO A 311 -9.52 3.68 6.54
CA PRO A 311 -10.55 3.25 5.59
C PRO A 311 -11.62 4.31 5.26
N GLY A 312 -12.02 5.12 6.23
CA GLY A 312 -13.00 6.20 6.01
C GLY A 312 -12.49 7.27 5.03
N MET A 313 -11.21 7.67 5.15
CA MET A 313 -10.59 8.63 4.25
C MET A 313 -10.44 8.05 2.83
N ILE A 314 -9.99 6.80 2.72
CA ILE A 314 -9.82 6.12 1.43
C ILE A 314 -11.15 6.03 0.68
N ARG A 315 -12.22 5.67 1.39
CA ARG A 315 -13.57 5.61 0.82
C ARG A 315 -14.00 6.96 0.24
N SER A 316 -13.93 8.03 1.03
CA SER A 316 -14.35 9.37 0.58
C SER A 316 -13.51 9.88 -0.59
N ALA A 317 -12.19 9.70 -0.55
CA ALA A 317 -11.29 10.13 -1.63
C ALA A 317 -11.55 9.37 -2.93
N ARG A 318 -11.81 8.07 -2.83
CA ARG A 318 -12.16 7.25 -3.99
C ARG A 318 -13.50 7.65 -4.61
N GLU A 319 -14.54 7.83 -3.79
CA GLU A 319 -15.87 8.22 -4.28
C GLU A 319 -15.80 9.55 -5.02
N ALA A 320 -15.07 10.54 -4.49
CA ALA A 320 -14.83 11.80 -5.16
C ALA A 320 -14.05 11.63 -6.47
N ALA A 321 -12.95 10.88 -6.47
CA ALA A 321 -12.14 10.65 -7.67
C ALA A 321 -12.97 10.05 -8.82
N LEU A 322 -13.77 9.01 -8.51
CA LEU A 322 -14.64 8.37 -9.51
C LEU A 322 -15.76 9.31 -9.98
N ALA A 323 -16.36 10.09 -9.09
CA ALA A 323 -17.39 11.06 -9.44
C ALA A 323 -16.86 12.16 -10.39
N HIS A 324 -15.58 12.50 -10.28
CA HIS A 324 -14.89 13.45 -11.17
C HIS A 324 -14.22 12.79 -12.39
N GLY A 325 -14.51 11.51 -12.67
CA GLY A 325 -14.09 10.85 -13.90
C GLY A 325 -12.68 10.26 -13.88
N VAL A 326 -12.01 10.18 -12.72
CA VAL A 326 -10.74 9.46 -12.61
C VAL A 326 -10.98 7.99 -12.95
N ALA A 327 -10.23 7.49 -13.94
CA ALA A 327 -10.38 6.12 -14.37
C ALA A 327 -9.95 5.15 -13.24
N SER A 328 -10.74 4.10 -13.00
CA SER A 328 -10.52 3.19 -11.87
C SER A 328 -9.11 2.57 -11.83
N GLN A 329 -8.47 2.37 -12.98
CA GLN A 329 -7.11 1.86 -13.09
C GLN A 329 -6.02 2.85 -12.64
N ASN A 330 -6.31 4.15 -12.65
CA ASN A 330 -5.40 5.19 -12.16
C ASN A 330 -5.53 5.38 -10.64
N LEU A 331 -6.59 4.85 -10.03
CA LEU A 331 -6.83 4.97 -8.61
C LEU A 331 -6.20 3.80 -7.85
N LEU A 332 -5.15 4.11 -7.09
CA LEU A 332 -4.36 3.14 -6.35
C LEU A 332 -4.45 3.47 -4.87
N PHE A 333 -4.62 2.45 -4.02
CA PHE A 333 -4.75 2.72 -2.61
C PHE A 333 -4.41 1.56 -1.70
N GLU A 334 -4.17 1.89 -0.43
CA GLU A 334 -3.93 0.96 0.65
C GLU A 334 -4.68 1.44 1.92
N GLU A 335 -5.37 0.52 2.58
CA GLU A 335 -6.10 0.78 3.81
C GLU A 335 -5.31 0.29 5.03
N PHE A 336 -4.98 1.20 5.94
CA PHE A 336 -4.33 0.82 7.19
C PHE A 336 -5.40 0.46 8.22
N THR A 337 -5.60 -0.84 8.39
CA THR A 337 -6.49 -1.41 9.40
C THR A 337 -5.69 -1.79 10.66
N ALA A 338 -6.31 -1.65 11.83
CA ALA A 338 -5.69 -2.09 13.07
C ALA A 338 -5.56 -3.62 13.05
N SER A 339 -4.36 -4.13 13.38
CA SER A 339 -4.06 -5.56 13.51
C SER A 339 -3.28 -5.85 14.78
#